data_AF-A0A1V9YCI9-F1
#
_entry.id   AF-A0A1V9YCI9-F1
#
_cell.length_a   1.000
_cell.length_b   1.000
_cell.length_c   1.000
_cell.angle_alpha   90.00
_cell.angle_beta   90.00
_cell.angle_gamma   90.00
#
_symmetry.space_group_name_H-M   'P 1'
#
loop_
_entity.id
_entity.type
_entity.pdbx_description
1 polymer ?
#
loop_
_entity_poly.entity_id
_entity_poly.type
_entity_poly.pdbx_seq_one_letter_code
_entity_poly.pdbx_strand_id
1 'polypeptide(L)'
;MAHTFLLFCWNLISLVNSCAAIMYDRISWEDDSLVITFPRAKNDQEGRQCEPKLIYVNPINPEICPILSISILVFTGGCRNGTSRLLFGAHA
;
A
#
# COMPACT_ATOMS: atom_id res chain seq x y z
N MET A 1 -5.17 11.76 0.80
CA MET A 1 -5.52 10.33 0.69
C MET A 1 -5.74 9.88 -0.76
N ALA A 2 -6.59 10.54 -1.56
CA ALA A 2 -6.86 10.14 -2.94
C ALA A 2 -5.61 10.04 -3.83
N HIS A 3 -4.68 11.00 -3.72
CA HIS A 3 -3.40 11.00 -4.43
C HIS A 3 -2.57 9.74 -4.15
N THR A 4 -2.24 9.48 -2.88
CA THR A 4 -1.50 8.29 -2.46
C THR A 4 -2.20 7.00 -2.88
N PHE A 5 -3.53 6.93 -2.78
CA PHE A 5 -4.31 5.77 -3.20
C PHE A 5 -4.15 5.46 -4.69
N LEU A 6 -4.28 6.48 -5.55
CA LEU A 6 -4.11 6.31 -7.00
C LEU A 6 -2.69 5.95 -7.38
N LEU A 7 -1.68 6.53 -6.71
CA LEU A 7 -0.28 6.15 -6.91
C LEU A 7 -0.05 4.68 -6.56
N PHE A 8 -0.68 4.17 -5.49
CA PHE A 8 -0.58 2.75 -5.12
C PHE A 8 -1.31 1.85 -6.13
N CYS A 9 -2.52 2.21 -6.57
CA CYS A 9 -3.23 1.49 -7.64
C CYS A 9 -2.37 1.37 -8.90
N TRP A 10 -1.70 2.46 -9.28
CA TRP A 10 -0.83 2.51 -10.44
C TRP A 10 0.44 1.67 -10.26
N ASN A 11 1.22 1.90 -9.19
CA ASN A 11 2.49 1.20 -8.97
C ASN A 11 2.32 -0.30 -8.73
N LEU A 12 1.22 -0.71 -8.11
CA LEU A 12 0.94 -2.12 -7.84
C LEU A 12 0.25 -2.83 -8.99
N ILE A 13 -0.20 -2.10 -10.02
CA ILE A 13 -1.03 -2.62 -11.12
C ILE A 13 -2.16 -3.49 -10.53
N SER A 14 -2.86 -2.94 -9.54
CA SER A 14 -3.88 -3.67 -8.78
C SER A 14 -5.21 -2.94 -8.79
N LEU A 15 -6.27 -3.73 -8.68
CA LEU A 15 -7.64 -3.21 -8.64
C LEU A 15 -7.85 -2.35 -7.40
N VAL A 16 -8.72 -1.35 -7.52
CA VAL A 16 -9.07 -0.43 -6.43
C VAL A 16 -9.52 -1.15 -5.15
N ASN A 17 -10.20 -2.29 -5.28
CA ASN A 17 -10.65 -3.09 -4.13
C ASN A 17 -9.48 -3.76 -3.40
N SER A 18 -8.46 -4.21 -4.15
CA SER A 18 -7.24 -4.76 -3.57
C SER A 18 -6.44 -3.66 -2.87
N CYS A 19 -6.31 -2.48 -3.49
CA CYS A 19 -5.63 -1.33 -2.87
C CYS A 19 -6.33 -0.86 -1.59
N ALA A 20 -7.67 -0.79 -1.58
CA ALA A 20 -8.42 -0.37 -0.41
C ALA A 20 -8.28 -1.34 0.77
N ALA A 21 -8.02 -2.62 0.48
CA ALA A 21 -7.83 -3.68 1.46
C ALA A 21 -6.39 -3.80 2.00
N ILE A 22 -5.45 -2.96 1.56
CA ILE A 22 -4.06 -2.98 2.06
C ILE A 22 -4.06 -2.65 3.56
N MET A 23 -3.37 -3.48 4.35
CA MET A 23 -3.21 -3.31 5.79
C MET A 23 -1.78 -2.89 6.13
N TYR A 24 -1.60 -2.07 7.15
CA TYR A 24 -0.27 -1.67 7.65
C TYR A 24 0.61 -2.87 8.04
N ASP A 25 0.02 -3.89 8.69
CA ASP A 25 0.72 -5.11 9.08
C ASP A 25 1.28 -5.93 7.91
N ARG A 26 0.84 -5.63 6.68
CA ARG A 26 1.22 -6.34 5.44
C ARG A 26 2.17 -5.51 4.57
N ILE A 27 2.69 -4.43 5.13
CA ILE A 27 3.71 -3.59 4.53
C ILE A 27 5.03 -3.93 5.24
N SER A 28 5.99 -4.42 4.48
CA SER A 28 7.37 -4.61 4.94
C SER A 28 8.32 -3.80 4.07
N TRP A 29 9.58 -3.75 4.49
CA TRP A 29 10.64 -3.11 3.73
C TRP A 29 11.72 -4.14 3.46
N GLU A 30 12.12 -4.30 2.19
CA GLU A 30 13.20 -5.19 1.77
C GLU A 30 14.13 -4.41 0.84
N ASP A 31 15.40 -4.34 1.25
CA ASP A 31 16.47 -3.59 0.57
C ASP A 31 16.09 -2.13 0.28
N ASP A 32 15.81 -1.80 -0.98
CA ASP A 32 15.43 -0.47 -1.46
C ASP A 32 13.95 -0.36 -1.84
N SER A 33 13.15 -1.37 -1.48
CA SER A 33 11.77 -1.50 -1.89
C SER A 33 10.80 -1.60 -0.72
N LEU A 34 9.66 -0.94 -0.89
CA LEU A 34 8.49 -1.13 -0.03
C LEU A 34 7.72 -2.34 -0.54
N VAL A 35 7.55 -3.34 0.31
CA VAL A 35 6.96 -4.63 -0.04
C VAL A 35 5.53 -4.69 0.46
N ILE A 36 4.60 -5.05 -0.42
CA ILE A 36 3.17 -5.19 -0.10
C ILE A 36 2.73 -6.61 -0.40
N THR A 37 2.28 -7.30 0.63
CA THR A 37 1.79 -8.67 0.53
C THR A 37 0.27 -8.70 0.56
N PHE A 38 -0.34 -9.10 -0.56
CA PHE A 38 -1.79 -9.31 -0.62
C PHE A 38 -2.13 -10.70 -0.04
N PRO A 39 -3.19 -10.82 0.77
CA PRO A 39 -3.58 -12.11 1.35
C PRO A 39 -4.21 -13.07 0.34
N ARG A 40 -4.73 -12.55 -0.78
CA ARG A 40 -5.35 -13.34 -1.85
C ARG A 40 -5.08 -12.68 -3.20
N ALA A 41 -4.67 -13.48 -4.17
CA ALA A 41 -4.65 -13.10 -5.57
C ALA A 41 -5.78 -13.82 -6.32
N LYS A 42 -6.25 -13.27 -7.43
CA LYS A 42 -7.34 -13.90 -8.22
C LYS A 42 -6.97 -15.32 -8.68
N ASN A 43 -5.68 -15.55 -8.92
CA ASN A 43 -5.13 -16.85 -9.36
C ASN A 43 -4.75 -17.76 -8.18
N ASP A 44 -4.77 -17.26 -6.94
CA ASP A 44 -4.40 -18.03 -5.75
C ASP A 44 -5.37 -17.67 -4.61
N GLN A 45 -6.52 -18.34 -4.65
CA GLN A 45 -7.59 -18.17 -3.65
C GLN A 45 -7.23 -18.83 -2.31
N GLU A 46 -6.28 -19.78 -2.31
CA GLU A 46 -5.78 -20.44 -1.10
C GLU A 46 -4.70 -19.61 -0.38
N GLY A 47 -4.06 -18.65 -1.08
CA GLY A 47 -3.07 -17.74 -0.51
C GLY A 47 -1.71 -18.41 -0.24
N ARG A 48 -1.40 -19.51 -0.92
CA ARG A 48 -0.16 -20.28 -0.73
C ARG A 48 1.03 -19.72 -1.51
N GLN A 49 0.79 -18.92 -2.54
CA GLN A 49 1.80 -18.35 -3.45
C GLN A 49 1.43 -16.91 -3.86
N CYS A 50 1.04 -16.07 -2.91
CA CYS A 50 0.89 -14.65 -3.19
C CYS A 50 2.28 -13.98 -3.26
N GLU A 51 2.75 -13.75 -4.48
CA GLU A 51 3.99 -13.01 -4.72
C GLU A 51 3.89 -11.58 -4.13
N PRO A 52 4.89 -11.15 -3.36
CA PRO A 52 4.94 -9.80 -2.83
C PRO A 52 5.10 -8.78 -3.96
N LYS A 53 4.46 -7.62 -3.81
CA LYS A 53 4.61 -6.52 -4.76
C LYS A 53 5.59 -5.49 -4.23
N LEU A 54 6.59 -5.17 -5.03
CA LEU A 54 7.63 -4.22 -4.69
C LEU A 54 7.29 -2.84 -5.25
N ILE A 55 7.41 -1.81 -4.40
CA ILE A 55 7.26 -0.41 -4.76
C ILE A 55 8.60 0.27 -4.51
N TYR A 56 9.08 1.02 -5.50
CA TYR A 56 10.37 1.72 -5.41
C TYR A 56 10.20 3.23 -5.25
N VAL A 57 11.28 3.87 -4.82
CA VAL A 57 11.36 5.34 -4.70
C VAL A 57 11.53 5.93 -6.10
N ASN A 58 10.84 7.04 -6.37
CA ASN A 58 11.10 7.86 -7.56
C ASN A 58 11.67 9.23 -7.15
N PRO A 59 13.00 9.39 -7.09
CA PRO A 59 13.62 10.65 -6.67
C PRO A 59 13.56 11.74 -7.75
N ILE A 60 13.32 11.38 -9.02
CA ILE A 60 13.32 12.32 -10.15
C ILE A 60 12.05 13.18 -10.14
N ASN A 61 10.91 12.53 -9.88
CA ASN A 61 9.59 13.17 -9.86
C ASN A 61 8.92 12.91 -8.50
N PRO A 62 9.20 13.73 -7.47
CA PRO A 62 8.72 13.52 -6.11
C PRO A 62 7.20 13.53 -6.02
N GLU A 63 6.51 14.27 -6.89
CA GLU A 63 5.06 14.35 -6.94
C GLU A 63 4.40 13.01 -7.31
N ILE A 64 5.08 12.13 -8.03
CA ILE A 64 4.57 10.77 -8.33
C ILE A 64 5.28 9.67 -7.53
N CYS A 65 6.12 10.03 -6.55
CA CYS A 65 6.84 9.05 -5.75
C CYS A 65 5.88 8.38 -4.74
N PRO A 66 5.61 7.06 -4.87
CA PRO A 66 4.66 6.38 -4.00
C PRO A 66 5.13 6.35 -2.54
N ILE A 67 6.44 6.14 -2.30
CA ILE A 67 7.03 6.10 -0.96
C ILE A 67 6.95 7.47 -0.27
N LEU A 68 7.30 8.56 -0.96
CA LEU A 68 7.11 9.90 -0.42
C LEU A 68 5.64 10.18 -0.11
N SER A 69 4.73 9.84 -1.02
CA SER A 69 3.30 10.10 -0.85
C SER A 69 2.68 9.31 0.31
N ILE A 70 3.15 8.09 0.62
CA ILE A 70 2.71 7.34 1.82
C ILE A 70 3.35 7.89 3.08
N SER A 71 4.63 8.28 3.06
CA SER A 71 5.28 8.91 4.22
C SER A 71 4.52 10.17 4.64
N ILE A 72 4.22 11.06 3.69
CA ILE A 72 3.41 12.26 3.97
C ILE A 72 2.06 11.87 4.58
N LEU A 73 1.37 10.87 4.02
CA LEU A 73 0.07 10.41 4.54
C LEU A 73 0.16 9.90 5.99
N VAL A 74 1.20 9.12 6.32
CA VAL A 74 1.39 8.54 7.66
C VAL A 74 1.76 9.63 8.68
N PHE A 75 2.70 10.51 8.33
CA PHE A 75 3.17 11.56 9.25
C PHE A 75 2.14 12.68 9.44
N THR A 76 1.31 12.97 8.42
CA THR A 76 0.23 13.97 8.54
C THR A 76 -1.09 13.40 9.05
N GLY A 77 -1.29 12.08 8.94
CA GLY A 77 -2.53 11.40 9.32
C GLY A 77 -2.76 11.25 10.83
N GLY A 78 -1.75 11.52 11.67
CA GLY A 78 -1.84 11.44 13.12
C GLY A 78 -1.99 10.01 13.69
N CYS A 79 -2.04 9.89 15.02
CA CYS A 79 -2.28 8.63 15.71
C CYS A 79 -3.71 8.16 15.44
N ARG A 80 -3.89 7.12 14.62
CA ARG A 80 -5.21 6.55 14.36
C ARG A 80 -5.64 5.73 15.58
N ASN A 81 -6.46 6.32 16.45
CA ASN A 81 -6.97 5.70 17.69
C ASN A 81 -8.09 4.68 17.42
N GLY A 82 -7.84 3.67 16.59
CA GLY A 82 -8.83 2.63 16.30
C GLY A 82 -8.20 1.33 15.83
N THR A 83 -8.94 0.24 15.96
CA THR A 83 -8.60 -1.12 15.51
C THR A 83 -8.42 -1.24 13.98
N SER A 84 -8.68 -0.17 13.22
CA SER A 84 -8.58 -0.20 11.77
C SER A 84 -7.12 -0.17 11.32
N ARG A 85 -6.66 -1.35 10.89
CA ARG A 85 -5.32 -1.59 10.36
C ARG A 85 -5.22 -1.32 8.85
N LEU A 86 -6.27 -0.80 8.22
CA LEU A 86 -6.30 -0.51 6.78
C LEU A 86 -5.51 0.77 6.46
N LEU A 87 -4.72 0.75 5.40
CA LEU A 87 -3.92 1.90 4.95
C LEU A 87 -4.81 3.06 4.46
N PHE A 88 -5.86 2.77 3.68
CA PHE A 88 -6.67 3.79 2.99
C PHE A 88 -8.13 3.91 3.49
N GLY A 89 -8.51 3.27 4.61
CA GLY A 89 -9.90 3.28 5.09
C GLY A 89 -10.03 3.24 6.61
N ALA A 90 -11.19 3.68 7.13
CA ALA A 90 -11.67 3.36 8.48
C ALA A 90 -12.76 2.29 8.32
N HIS A 91 -12.76 1.25 9.17
CA HIS A 91 -13.83 0.24 9.12
C HIS A 91 -15.18 0.94 9.39
N ALA A 92 -16.15 0.69 8.50
CA ALA A 92 -17.56 0.94 8.78
C ALA A 92 -18.08 -0.04 9.83
#